data_AF-A0A929IIC6-F1
#
_entry.id   AF-A0A929IIC6-F1
#
_cell.length_a   1.000
_cell.length_b   1.000
_cell.length_c   1.000
_cell.angle_alpha   90.00
_cell.angle_beta   90.00
_cell.angle_gamma   90.00
#
_symmetry.space_group_name_H-M   'P 1'
#
loop_
_entity.id
_entity.type
_entity.pdbx_description
1 polymer ?
#
loop_
_entity_poly.entity_id
_entity_poly.type
_entity_poly.pdbx_seq_one_letter_code
_entity_poly.pdbx_strand_id
1 'polypeptide(L)' 'MAKIENLKTGFYKLPLKEVLVDAMHGEHHFFEIITVEVTDADGATGTGYSFTGGHNG' A
#
# COMPACT_ATOMS: atom_id res chain seq x y z
N MET A 1 10.04 22.25 14.50
CA MET A 1 9.30 20.97 14.42
C MET A 1 9.02 20.73 12.95
N ALA A 2 9.26 19.52 12.44
CA ALA A 2 8.94 19.19 11.05
C ALA A 2 7.42 19.31 10.84
N LYS A 3 6.99 20.33 10.08
CA LYS A 3 5.60 20.54 9.71
C LYS A 3 5.33 19.77 8.43
N ILE A 4 4.35 18.88 8.44
CA ILE A 4 3.91 18.20 7.21
C ILE A 4 3.28 19.24 6.27
N GLU A 5 3.75 19.29 5.02
CA GLU A 5 3.27 20.23 4.01
C GLU A 5 2.49 19.53 2.89
N ASN A 6 2.92 18.33 2.49
CA ASN A 6 2.27 17.59 1.41
C ASN A 6 2.11 16.10 1.72
N LEU A 7 1.04 15.52 1.17
CA LEU A 7 0.71 14.11 1.22
C LEU A 7 0.33 13.63 -0.18
N LYS A 8 0.93 12.53 -0.62
CA LYS A 8 0.57 11.87 -1.87
C LYS A 8 0.27 10.40 -1.61
N THR A 9 -0.92 9.96 -2.01
CA THR A 9 -1.32 8.55 -1.91
C THR A 9 -1.17 7.85 -3.24
N GLY A 10 -0.85 6.56 -3.19
CA GLY A 10 -0.85 5.66 -4.34
C GLY A 10 -1.64 4.41 -3.99
N PHE A 11 -2.40 3.89 -4.96
CA PHE A 11 -3.08 2.61 -4.87
C PHE A 11 -2.65 1.73 -6.03
N TYR A 12 -2.16 0.54 -5.71
CA TYR A 12 -1.64 -0.40 -6.68
C TYR A 12 -2.30 -1.76 -6.48
N LYS A 13 -2.74 -2.37 -7.58
CA LYS A 13 -3.27 -3.73 -7.60
C LYS A 13 -2.27 -4.61 -8.35
N LEU A 14 -1.44 -5.32 -7.59
CA LEU A 14 -0.31 -6.06 -8.12
C LEU A 14 -0.72 -7.51 -8.40
N PRO A 15 -0.71 -7.96 -9.67
CA PRO A 15 -1.12 -9.31 -10.02
C PRO A 15 -0.11 -10.32 -9.47
N LEU A 16 -0.61 -11.44 -8.95
CA LEU A 16 0.23 -12.56 -8.58
C LEU A 16 0.62 -13.35 -9.83
N LYS A 17 1.81 -13.96 -9.79
CA LYS A 17 2.29 -14.81 -10.89
C LYS A 17 1.42 -16.07 -11.07
N GLU A 18 0.80 -16.52 -9.99
CA GLU A 18 -0.14 -17.63 -9.91
C GLU A 18 -1.16 -17.37 -8.79
N VAL A 19 -2.31 -18.03 -8.84
CA VAL A 19 -3.34 -17.91 -7.80
C VAL A 19 -2.85 -18.60 -6.54
N LEU A 20 -2.82 -17.86 -5.42
CA LEU A 20 -2.48 -18.41 -4.10
C LEU A 20 -3.77 -18.72 -3.34
N VAL A 21 -3.80 -19.83 -2.61
CA VAL A 21 -5.02 -20.28 -1.90
C VAL A 21 -4.68 -20.66 -0.46
N ASP A 22 -5.47 -20.17 0.50
CA ASP A 22 -5.45 -20.65 1.87
C ASP A 22 -6.86 -21.03 2.37
N ALA A 23 -6.92 -21.71 3.52
CA ALA A 23 -8.16 -22.26 4.06
C ALA A 23 -9.15 -21.22 4.60
N MET A 24 -8.72 -20.00 4.89
CA MET A 24 -9.51 -18.94 5.54
C MET A 24 -9.94 -17.85 4.57
N HIS A 25 -9.06 -17.48 3.63
CA HIS A 25 -9.24 -16.37 2.71
C HIS A 25 -9.56 -16.81 1.28
N GLY A 26 -9.41 -18.10 0.98
CA GLY A 26 -9.68 -18.64 -0.35
C GLY A 26 -8.64 -18.18 -1.36
N GLU A 27 -9.07 -17.81 -2.57
CA GLU A 27 -8.19 -17.47 -3.68
C GLU A 27 -7.73 -16.01 -3.65
N HIS A 28 -6.42 -15.81 -3.76
CA HIS A 28 -5.78 -14.52 -3.99
C HIS A 28 -5.24 -14.45 -5.42
N HIS A 29 -5.72 -13.47 -6.17
CA HIS A 29 -5.29 -13.18 -7.56
C HIS A 29 -4.34 -11.98 -7.65
N PHE A 30 -4.38 -11.11 -6.64
CA PHE A 30 -3.58 -9.89 -6.55
C PHE A 30 -3.38 -9.52 -5.08
N PHE A 31 -2.39 -8.66 -4.82
CA PHE A 31 -2.29 -7.92 -3.57
C PHE A 31 -2.52 -6.44 -3.84
N GLU A 32 -3.15 -5.76 -2.89
CA GLU A 32 -3.37 -4.32 -2.97
C GLU A 32 -2.34 -3.62 -2.08
N ILE A 33 -1.69 -2.58 -2.60
CA ILE A 33 -0.76 -1.74 -1.84
C ILE A 33 -1.28 -0.31 -1.83
N ILE A 34 -1.33 0.27 -0.64
CA ILE A 34 -1.52 1.70 -0.44
C ILE A 34 -0.20 2.30 0.02
N THR A 35 0.34 3.24 -0.74
CA THR A 35 1.51 4.03 -0.35
C THR A 35 1.09 5.42 0.10
N VAL A 36 1.77 5.98 1.10
CA VAL A 36 1.63 7.37 1.52
C VAL A 36 3.03 8.00 1.54
N GLU A 37 3.25 8.94 0.63
CA GLU A 37 4.42 9.79 0.61
C GLU A 37 4.11 11.09 1.36
N VAL A 38 4.92 11.41 2.35
CA VAL A 38 4.80 12.61 3.19
C VAL A 38 6.02 13.48 2.92
N THR A 39 5.79 14.77 2.63
CA THR A 39 6.86 15.76 2.53
C THR A 39 6.66 16.85 3.57
N ASP A 40 7.71 17.17 4.33
CA ASP A 40 7.70 18.26 5.30
C ASP A 40 8.10 19.60 4.67
N ALA A 41 7.89 20.68 5.43
CA ALA A 41 8.16 22.05 4.98
C ALA A 41 9.67 22.36 4.78
N ASP A 42 10.55 21.48 5.26
CA ASP A 42 11.99 21.58 5.03
C ASP A 42 12.40 20.79 3.76
N GLY A 43 11.43 20.17 3.08
CA GLY A 43 11.59 19.43 1.83
C GLY A 43 12.00 17.97 2.01
N ALA A 44 12.06 17.44 3.23
CA ALA A 44 12.34 16.03 3.45
C ALA A 44 11.12 15.17 3.13
N THR A 45 11.35 14.04 2.45
CA THR A 45 10.30 13.13 2.02
C THR A 45 10.48 11.73 2.62
N GLY A 46 9.40 11.15 3.11
CA GLY A 46 9.34 9.76 3.56
C GLY A 46 8.13 9.04 2.95
N THR A 47 8.27 7.76 2.62
CA THR A 47 7.17 6.93 2.11
C THR A 47 6.89 5.77 3.05
N GLY A 48 5.64 5.68 3.51
CA GLY A 48 5.10 4.51 4.18
C GLY A 48 4.14 3.75 3.28
N TYR A 49 3.82 2.51 3.64
CA TYR A 49 2.83 1.72 2.92
C TYR A 49 2.13 0.73 3.84
N SER A 50 0.97 0.25 3.40
CA SER A 50 0.27 -0.91 3.93
C SER A 50 -0.24 -1.75 2.75
N PHE A 51 -0.62 -3.00 3.01
CA PHE A 51 -1.14 -3.91 1.99
C PHE A 51 -2.31 -4.75 2.50
N THR A 52 -3.08 -5.30 1.57
CA THR A 52 -4.11 -6.32 1.81
C THR A 52 -3.95 -7.45 0.79
N GLY A 53 -4.47 -8.64 1.11
CA GLY A 53 -4.64 -9.72 0.15
C GLY A 53 -5.82 -9.52 -0.82
N GLY A 54 -6.45 -8.34 -0.82
CA GLY A 54 -7.68 -8.05 -1.53
C GLY A 54 -8.92 -8.37 -0.70
N HIS A 55 -9.77 -9.28 -1.18
CA HIS A 55 -11.03 -9.59 -0.51
C HIS A 55 -10.77 -10.25 0.86
N ASN A 56 -11.37 -9.69 1.92
CA ASN A 56 -11.28 -10.12 3.33
C ASN A 56 -10.00 -9.78 4.12
N GLY A 57 -9.04 -9.04 3.54
CA GLY A 57 -7.88 -8.53 4.27
C GLY A 57 -6.71 -9.50 4.33
#